data_AF-A0A9X0U364-F1
#
_entry.id   AF-A0A9X0U364-F1
#
_cell.length_a   1.000
_cell.length_b   1.000
_cell.length_c   1.000
_cell.angle_alpha   90.00
_cell.angle_beta   90.00
_cell.angle_gamma   90.00
#
_symmetry.space_group_name_H-M   'P 1'
#
loop_
_entity.id
_entity.type
_entity.pdbx_description
1 polymer ?
#
loop_
_entity_poly.entity_id
_entity_poly.type
_entity_poly.pdbx_seq_one_letter_code
_entity_poly.pdbx_strand_id
1 'polypeptide(L)'
;MDRHSNLSLADQQRALENEPGFRDLPPPTQQRMRDRLTQLNNMSPEQRRRILDRTEAMERLTPPQRQQVRGAMQQLGGLPEDRRRLVARAFRDLREMPQPQRQAILNSDRFRGQFSDQERNTLSSLLAVEPYLPVKRPNDEPSYGK
;
A
#
# COMPACT_ATOMS: atom_id res chain seq x y z
N MET A 1 3.56 -19.72 6.35
CA MET A 1 4.39 -19.98 5.15
C MET A 1 5.55 -18.99 5.24
N ASP A 2 6.63 -19.38 5.92
CA ASP A 2 7.65 -18.45 6.44
C ASP A 2 9.07 -18.86 5.98
N ARG A 3 9.21 -19.27 4.71
CA ARG A 3 10.46 -19.87 4.21
C ARG A 3 11.36 -18.93 3.39
N HIS A 4 11.12 -17.63 3.41
CA HIS A 4 11.98 -16.65 2.71
C HIS A 4 12.69 -15.67 3.66
N SER A 5 12.43 -15.73 4.96
CA SER A 5 13.02 -14.81 5.95
C SER A 5 14.44 -15.17 6.42
N ASN A 6 15.00 -16.32 5.98
CA ASN A 6 16.29 -16.84 6.47
C ASN A 6 17.41 -16.87 5.42
N LEU A 7 17.20 -16.38 4.21
CA LEU A 7 18.26 -16.30 3.20
C LEU A 7 19.09 -15.04 3.42
N SER A 8 20.42 -15.16 3.39
CA SER A 8 21.30 -13.98 3.43
C SER A 8 21.00 -13.07 2.23
N LEU A 9 21.29 -11.77 2.34
CA LEU A 9 21.14 -10.84 1.20
C LEU A 9 21.83 -11.37 -0.06
N ALA A 10 23.00 -12.02 0.10
CA ALA A 10 23.74 -12.62 -1.01
C ALA A 10 23.05 -13.84 -1.62
N ASP A 11 22.32 -14.64 -0.84
CA ASP A 11 21.51 -15.74 -1.38
C ASP A 11 20.26 -15.20 -2.11
N GLN A 12 19.61 -14.17 -1.57
CA GLN A 12 18.45 -13.54 -2.22
C GLN A 12 18.83 -12.85 -3.53
N GLN A 13 20.00 -12.19 -3.58
CA GLN A 13 20.53 -11.60 -4.81
C GLN A 13 20.83 -12.66 -5.86
N ARG A 14 21.48 -13.77 -5.48
CA ARG A 14 21.70 -14.90 -6.38
C ARG A 14 20.39 -15.52 -6.88
N ALA A 15 19.38 -15.62 -6.02
CA ALA A 15 18.06 -16.09 -6.44
C ALA A 15 17.45 -15.15 -7.50
N LEU A 16 17.47 -13.83 -7.26
CA LEU A 16 17.01 -12.82 -8.24
C LEU A 16 17.77 -12.91 -9.58
N GLU A 17 19.08 -13.15 -9.55
CA GLU A 17 19.90 -13.26 -10.77
C GLU A 17 19.68 -14.55 -11.58
N ASN A 18 19.12 -15.57 -10.92
CA ASN A 18 18.74 -16.84 -11.53
C ASN A 18 17.27 -16.88 -11.95
N GLU A 19 16.48 -15.83 -11.67
CA GLU A 19 15.09 -15.76 -12.11
C GLU A 19 15.00 -15.77 -13.65
N PRO A 20 14.08 -16.54 -14.23
CA PRO A 20 13.86 -16.56 -15.68
C PRO A 20 13.54 -15.15 -16.20
N GLY A 21 14.22 -14.75 -17.28
CA GLY A 21 14.02 -13.44 -17.90
C GLY A 21 14.73 -12.27 -17.21
N PHE A 22 15.33 -12.45 -16.02
CA PHE A 22 16.05 -11.36 -15.35
C PHE A 22 17.23 -10.85 -16.17
N ARG A 23 18.00 -11.76 -16.76
CA ARG A 23 19.18 -11.45 -17.59
C ARG A 23 18.81 -10.77 -18.91
N ASP A 24 17.58 -10.94 -19.37
CA ASP A 24 17.05 -10.33 -20.60
C ASP A 24 16.55 -8.89 -20.36
N LEU A 25 16.41 -8.48 -19.10
CA LEU A 25 16.02 -7.11 -18.75
C LEU A 25 17.15 -6.12 -19.09
N PRO A 26 16.84 -4.87 -19.48
CA PRO A 26 17.85 -3.83 -19.63
C PRO A 26 18.70 -3.66 -18.36
N PRO A 27 20.02 -3.40 -18.47
CA PRO A 27 20.91 -3.18 -17.31
C PRO A 27 20.37 -2.21 -16.24
N PRO A 28 19.76 -1.05 -16.58
CA PRO A 28 19.19 -0.17 -15.56
C PRO A 28 18.01 -0.80 -14.82
N THR A 29 17.25 -1.69 -15.45
CA THR A 29 16.15 -2.41 -14.79
C THR A 29 16.68 -3.47 -13.84
N GLN A 30 17.69 -4.24 -14.26
CA GLN A 30 18.36 -5.21 -13.40
C GLN A 30 18.91 -4.53 -12.14
N GLN A 31 19.58 -3.38 -12.30
CA GLN A 31 20.11 -2.61 -11.18
C GLN A 31 19.01 -2.14 -10.22
N ARG A 32 17.91 -1.59 -10.76
CA ARG A 32 16.75 -1.17 -9.93
C ARG A 32 16.18 -2.33 -9.10
N MET A 33 16.14 -3.54 -9.66
CA MET A 33 15.66 -4.71 -8.92
C MET A 33 16.63 -5.11 -7.79
N ARG A 34 17.95 -5.09 -8.05
CA ARG A 34 18.98 -5.32 -7.01
C ARG A 34 18.92 -4.28 -5.89
N ASP A 35 18.75 -3.01 -6.25
CA ASP A 35 18.63 -1.91 -5.29
C ASP A 35 17.37 -2.08 -4.44
N ARG A 36 16.24 -2.42 -5.06
CA ARG A 36 14.97 -2.69 -4.37
C ARG A 36 15.09 -3.84 -3.38
N LEU A 37 15.75 -4.94 -3.78
CA LEU A 37 15.99 -6.10 -2.91
C LEU A 37 16.85 -5.72 -1.71
N THR A 38 17.90 -4.93 -1.93
CA THR A 38 18.78 -4.44 -0.86
C THR A 38 18.02 -3.52 0.10
N GLN A 39 17.20 -2.59 -0.43
CA GLN A 39 16.33 -1.73 0.37
C GLN A 39 15.37 -2.53 1.24
N LEU A 40 14.70 -3.55 0.67
CA LEU A 40 13.78 -4.40 1.42
C LEU A 40 14.48 -5.18 2.55
N ASN A 41 15.71 -5.65 2.30
CA ASN A 41 16.51 -6.35 3.32
C ASN A 41 16.96 -5.44 4.47
N ASN A 42 17.20 -4.16 4.20
CA ASN A 42 17.58 -3.18 5.21
C ASN A 42 16.39 -2.63 6.03
N MET A 43 15.15 -2.92 5.62
CA MET A 43 13.95 -2.52 6.35
C MET A 43 13.67 -3.43 7.56
N SER A 44 12.99 -2.87 8.56
CA SER A 44 12.47 -3.69 9.66
C SER A 44 11.46 -4.74 9.15
N PRO A 45 11.30 -5.88 9.84
CA PRO A 45 10.35 -6.92 9.43
C PRO A 45 8.94 -6.38 9.21
N GLU A 46 8.48 -5.46 10.05
CA GLU A 46 7.18 -4.81 9.90
C GLU A 46 7.07 -3.95 8.63
N GLN A 47 8.11 -3.16 8.34
CA GLN A 47 8.13 -2.31 7.15
C GLN A 47 8.13 -3.17 5.89
N ARG A 48 8.94 -4.23 5.87
CA ARG A 48 8.99 -5.20 4.78
C ARG A 48 7.62 -5.84 4.57
N ARG A 49 6.98 -6.32 5.64
CA ARG A 49 5.65 -6.93 5.58
C ARG A 49 4.61 -5.97 4.99
N ARG A 50 4.58 -4.71 5.43
CA ARG A 50 3.68 -3.69 4.87
C ARG A 50 3.87 -3.46 3.38
N ILE A 51 5.11 -3.49 2.88
CA ILE A 51 5.39 -3.33 1.45
C ILE A 51 4.97 -4.55 0.66
N LEU A 52 5.21 -5.76 1.18
CA LEU A 52 4.78 -7.00 0.55
C LEU A 52 3.26 -7.08 0.48
N ASP A 53 2.56 -6.82 1.59
CA ASP A 53 1.10 -6.81 1.64
C ASP A 53 0.52 -5.80 0.64
N ARG A 54 1.12 -4.60 0.53
CA ARG A 54 0.70 -3.59 -0.44
C ARG A 54 1.00 -4.02 -1.89
N THR A 55 2.11 -4.71 -2.13
CA THR A 55 2.44 -5.20 -3.47
C THR A 55 1.43 -6.24 -3.91
N GLU A 56 1.18 -7.24 -3.06
CA GLU A 56 0.21 -8.31 -3.32
C GLU A 56 -1.21 -7.74 -3.53
N ALA A 57 -1.58 -6.75 -2.71
CA ALA A 57 -2.82 -6.01 -2.87
C ALA A 57 -2.98 -5.39 -4.25
N MET A 58 -1.92 -4.70 -4.72
CA MET A 58 -1.92 -4.06 -6.03
C MET A 58 -1.93 -5.08 -7.17
N GLU A 59 -1.32 -6.25 -6.99
CA GLU A 59 -1.31 -7.31 -7.99
C GLU A 59 -2.71 -7.87 -8.27
N ARG A 60 -3.57 -7.93 -7.24
CA ARG A 60 -4.97 -8.34 -7.37
C ARG A 60 -5.86 -7.31 -8.08
N LEU A 61 -5.41 -6.07 -8.21
CA LEU A 61 -6.14 -5.01 -8.91
C LEU A 61 -5.93 -5.11 -10.43
N THR A 62 -6.98 -4.83 -11.19
CA THR A 62 -6.90 -4.62 -12.64
C THR A 62 -6.06 -3.38 -12.99
N PRO A 63 -5.47 -3.30 -14.20
CA PRO A 63 -4.71 -2.12 -14.62
C PRO A 63 -5.40 -0.76 -14.40
N PRO A 64 -6.70 -0.56 -14.74
CA PRO A 64 -7.38 0.71 -14.47
C PRO A 64 -7.54 0.99 -12.97
N GLN A 65 -7.83 -0.02 -12.15
CA GLN A 65 -7.89 0.14 -10.69
C GLN A 65 -6.53 0.54 -10.12
N ARG A 66 -5.43 -0.05 -10.60
CA ARG A 66 -4.08 0.35 -10.18
C ARG A 66 -3.79 1.80 -10.53
N GLN A 67 -4.20 2.27 -11.71
CA GLN A 67 -4.05 3.68 -12.10
C GLN A 67 -4.85 4.61 -11.18
N GLN A 68 -6.10 4.24 -10.88
CA GLN A 68 -6.95 5.01 -9.97
C GLN A 68 -6.32 5.14 -8.57
N VAL A 69 -5.79 4.04 -8.01
CA VAL A 69 -5.11 4.07 -6.70
C VAL A 69 -3.84 4.92 -6.75
N ARG A 70 -3.04 4.79 -7.82
CA ARG A 70 -1.83 5.61 -8.00
C ARG A 70 -2.17 7.10 -8.03
N GLY A 71 -3.21 7.48 -8.80
CA GLY A 71 -3.70 8.86 -8.86
C GLY A 71 -4.16 9.36 -7.50
N ALA A 72 -4.96 8.58 -6.78
CA ALA A 72 -5.42 8.95 -5.44
C ALA A 72 -4.27 9.10 -4.43
N MET A 73 -3.27 8.22 -4.48
CA MET A 73 -2.08 8.33 -3.62
C MET A 73 -1.21 9.54 -3.96
N GLN A 74 -1.10 9.90 -5.25
CA GLN A 74 -0.42 11.12 -5.67
C GLN A 74 -1.17 12.37 -5.18
N GLN A 75 -2.50 12.39 -5.34
CA GLN A 75 -3.35 13.47 -4.84
C GLN A 75 -3.19 13.64 -3.33
N LEU A 76 -3.29 12.55 -2.56
CA LEU A 76 -3.08 12.55 -1.11
C LEU A 76 -1.68 13.05 -0.72
N GLY A 77 -0.65 12.66 -1.48
CA GLY A 77 0.73 13.10 -1.26
C GLY A 77 0.96 14.59 -1.53
N GLY A 78 0.22 15.16 -2.47
CA GLY A 78 0.25 16.58 -2.82
C GLY A 78 -0.57 17.50 -1.92
N LEU A 79 -1.38 16.96 -1.00
CA LEU A 79 -2.13 17.77 -0.03
C LEU A 79 -1.19 18.41 1.01
N PRO A 80 -1.54 19.62 1.51
CA PRO A 80 -0.96 20.17 2.74
C PRO A 80 -1.02 19.15 3.89
N GLU A 81 -0.05 19.19 4.79
CA GLU A 81 0.13 18.14 5.80
C GLU A 81 -1.09 17.97 6.72
N ASP A 82 -1.70 19.07 7.13
CA ASP A 82 -2.92 19.12 7.93
C ASP A 82 -4.10 18.45 7.20
N ARG A 83 -4.30 18.79 5.92
CA ARG A 83 -5.33 18.18 5.06
C ARG A 83 -5.06 16.70 4.85
N ARG A 84 -3.82 16.32 4.56
CA ARG A 84 -3.40 14.93 4.41
C ARG A 84 -3.72 14.11 5.66
N ARG A 85 -3.43 14.64 6.87
CA ARG A 85 -3.75 13.99 8.16
C ARG A 85 -5.26 13.88 8.37
N LEU A 86 -6.05 14.85 7.92
CA LEU A 86 -7.50 14.85 8.03
C LEU A 86 -8.12 13.80 7.08
N VAL A 87 -7.70 13.77 5.82
CA VAL A 87 -8.11 12.75 4.84
C VAL A 87 -7.70 11.34 5.28
N ALA A 88 -6.49 11.16 5.80
CA ALA A 88 -6.03 9.86 6.29
C ALA A 88 -6.82 9.36 7.51
N ARG A 89 -7.31 10.26 8.37
CA ARG A 89 -8.24 9.91 9.47
C ARG A 89 -9.59 9.47 8.91
N ALA A 90 -10.21 10.27 8.06
CA ALA A 90 -11.49 9.92 7.45
C ALA A 90 -11.45 8.61 6.66
N PHE A 91 -10.34 8.32 5.98
CA PHE A 91 -10.14 7.03 5.31
C PHE A 91 -10.20 5.86 6.29
N ARG A 92 -9.54 5.96 7.46
CA ARG A 92 -9.58 4.91 8.49
C ARG A 92 -10.99 4.73 9.05
N ASP A 93 -11.66 5.83 9.38
CA ASP A 93 -13.01 5.79 9.95
C ASP A 93 -14.02 5.17 8.97
N LEU A 94 -13.98 5.59 7.70
CA LEU A 94 -14.85 5.04 6.65
C LEU A 94 -14.56 3.57 6.38
N ARG A 95 -13.29 3.17 6.44
CA ARG A 95 -12.88 1.80 6.20
C ARG A 95 -13.45 0.82 7.23
N GLU A 96 -13.67 1.24 8.47
CA GLU A 96 -14.29 0.41 9.51
C GLU A 96 -15.80 0.21 9.31
N MET A 97 -16.43 1.00 8.44
CA MET A 97 -17.86 0.95 8.18
C MET A 97 -18.22 -0.02 7.04
N PRO A 98 -19.45 -0.56 6.98
CA PRO A 98 -19.94 -1.32 5.83
C PRO A 98 -19.99 -0.47 4.55
N GLN A 99 -19.71 -1.08 3.38
CA GLN A 99 -19.69 -0.40 2.08
C GLN A 99 -20.88 0.54 1.79
N PRO A 100 -22.16 0.16 2.01
CA PRO A 100 -23.29 1.07 1.77
C PRO A 100 -23.25 2.31 2.67
N GLN A 101 -22.82 2.16 3.93
CA GLN A 101 -22.70 3.27 4.87
C GLN A 101 -21.57 4.24 4.48
N ARG A 102 -20.47 3.72 3.92
CA ARG A 102 -19.36 4.54 3.38
C ARG A 102 -19.87 5.52 2.32
N GLN A 103 -20.65 5.03 1.36
CA GLN A 103 -21.18 5.85 0.27
C GLN A 103 -22.17 6.90 0.77
N ALA A 104 -23.01 6.56 1.74
CA ALA A 104 -23.93 7.51 2.36
C ALA A 104 -23.18 8.66 3.03
N ILE A 105 -22.10 8.37 3.76
CA ILE A 105 -21.30 9.40 4.44
C ILE A 105 -20.56 10.28 3.45
N LEU A 106 -19.89 9.70 2.44
CA LEU A 106 -19.19 10.45 1.39
C LEU A 106 -20.10 11.43 0.63
N ASN A 107 -21.40 11.11 0.54
CA ASN A 107 -22.42 11.92 -0.11
C ASN A 107 -23.18 12.87 0.83
N SER A 108 -22.97 12.80 2.14
CA SER A 108 -23.67 13.66 3.10
C SER A 108 -23.23 15.12 3.01
N ASP A 109 -24.14 16.05 3.28
CA ASP A 109 -23.85 17.49 3.25
C ASP A 109 -22.78 17.90 4.26
N ARG A 110 -22.76 17.25 5.43
CA ARG A 110 -21.70 17.43 6.42
C ARG A 110 -20.33 17.10 5.84
N PHE A 111 -20.22 15.99 5.12
CA PHE A 111 -18.95 15.56 4.55
C PHE A 111 -18.53 16.46 3.38
N ARG A 112 -19.49 16.92 2.57
CA ARG A 112 -19.28 17.92 1.51
C ARG A 112 -18.82 19.28 2.06
N GLY A 113 -19.28 19.67 3.25
CA GLY A 113 -18.84 20.90 3.91
C GLY A 113 -17.42 20.81 4.49
N GLN A 114 -16.93 19.61 4.80
CA GLN A 114 -15.62 19.40 5.44
C GLN A 114 -14.50 19.04 4.44
N PHE A 115 -14.84 18.33 3.37
CA PHE A 115 -13.91 17.80 2.38
C PHE A 115 -14.22 18.35 1.00
N SER A 116 -13.18 18.79 0.29
CA SER A 116 -13.31 19.20 -1.11
C SER A 116 -13.66 18.00 -2.00
N ASP A 117 -14.16 18.27 -3.19
CA ASP A 117 -14.46 17.23 -4.18
C ASP A 117 -13.23 16.37 -4.49
N GLN A 118 -12.05 16.98 -4.57
CA GLN A 118 -10.80 16.27 -4.78
C GLN A 118 -10.48 15.29 -3.63
N GLU A 119 -10.66 15.71 -2.38
CA GLU A 119 -10.40 14.86 -1.21
C GLU A 119 -11.43 13.73 -1.10
N ARG A 120 -12.71 14.01 -1.39
CA ARG A 120 -13.76 12.99 -1.43
C ARG A 120 -13.51 11.96 -2.54
N ASN A 121 -13.06 12.40 -3.71
CA ASN A 121 -12.67 11.51 -4.82
C ASN A 121 -11.44 10.68 -4.47
N THR A 122 -10.48 11.26 -3.75
CA THR A 122 -9.32 10.55 -3.21
C THR A 122 -9.78 9.44 -2.25
N LEU A 123 -10.65 9.76 -1.30
CA LEU A 123 -11.21 8.79 -0.34
C LEU A 123 -11.98 7.67 -1.04
N SER A 124 -12.88 8.02 -1.97
CA SER A 124 -13.66 7.05 -2.75
C SER A 124 -12.76 6.07 -3.51
N SER A 125 -11.72 6.60 -4.16
CA SER A 125 -10.75 5.81 -4.93
C SER A 125 -9.91 4.87 -4.07
N LEU A 126 -9.51 5.31 -2.88
CA LEU A 126 -8.78 4.47 -1.93
C LEU A 126 -9.69 3.40 -1.30
N LEU A 127 -10.96 3.73 -1.03
CA LEU A 127 -11.94 2.81 -0.45
C LEU A 127 -12.38 1.73 -1.43
N ALA A 128 -12.36 2.01 -2.74
CA ALA A 128 -12.69 1.03 -3.79
C ALA A 128 -11.72 -0.17 -3.83
N VAL A 129 -10.52 -0.02 -3.28
CA VAL A 129 -9.48 -1.07 -3.22
C VAL A 129 -9.18 -1.54 -1.80
N GLU A 130 -9.98 -1.09 -0.83
CA GLU A 130 -9.84 -1.39 0.59
C GLU A 130 -9.76 -2.88 0.94
N PRO A 131 -10.49 -3.81 0.28
CA PRO A 131 -10.36 -5.25 0.54
C PRO A 131 -8.94 -5.79 0.37
N TYR A 132 -8.10 -5.05 -0.33
CA TYR A 132 -6.73 -5.43 -0.62
C TYR A 132 -5.71 -4.60 0.17
N LEU A 133 -6.05 -3.41 0.68
CA LEU A 133 -5.09 -2.60 1.44
C LEU A 133 -4.79 -3.25 2.81
N PRO A 134 -3.53 -3.39 3.26
CA PRO A 134 -3.25 -3.92 4.59
C PRO A 134 -3.95 -3.06 5.68
N VAL A 135 -4.75 -3.69 6.56
CA VAL A 135 -5.23 -3.05 7.79
C VAL A 135 -4.05 -3.03 8.75
N LYS A 136 -3.65 -1.87 9.25
CA LYS A 136 -2.81 -1.85 10.46
C LYS A 136 -3.77 -1.89 11.64
N ARG A 137 -4.02 -3.07 12.22
CA ARG A 137 -4.82 -3.16 13.44
C ARG A 137 -3.93 -2.69 14.60
N PRO A 138 -4.43 -1.84 15.51
CA PRO A 138 -3.65 -1.38 16.67
C PRO A 138 -3.27 -2.50 17.65
N ASN A 139 -3.78 -3.73 17.50
CA ASN A 139 -3.50 -4.90 18.35
C ASN A 139 -2.61 -5.98 17.70
N ASP A 140 -1.95 -5.70 16.57
CA ASP A 140 -0.90 -6.60 16.07
C ASP A 140 0.41 -6.34 16.85
N GLU A 141 0.37 -6.41 18.19
CA GLU A 141 1.57 -6.60 18.99
C GLU A 141 2.05 -8.04 18.78
N PRO A 142 3.36 -8.29 18.54
CA PRO A 142 3.88 -9.63 18.59
C PRO A 142 3.70 -10.14 20.03
N SER A 143 2.75 -11.06 20.21
CA SER A 143 2.74 -11.95 21.37
C SER A 143 4.06 -12.73 21.34
N TYR A 144 5.08 -12.20 21.99
CA TYR A 144 6.22 -12.99 22.42
C TYR A 144 5.71 -13.89 23.53
N GLY A 145 5.24 -15.07 23.11
CA GLY A 145 5.03 -16.20 24.01
C GLY A 145 6.34 -16.45 24.77
N LYS A 146 6.21 -16.47 26.09
CA LYS A 146 7.28 -16.79 27.04
C LYS A 146 7.78 -18.22 26.88
#